data_AF-A0A814CUM6-F1
#
_entry.id   AF-A0A814CUM6-F1
#
_cell.length_a   1.000
_cell.length_b   1.000
_cell.length_c   1.000
_cell.angle_alpha   90.00
_cell.angle_beta   90.00
_cell.angle_gamma   90.00
#
_symmetry.space_group_name_H-M   'P 1'
#
loop_
_entity.id
_entity.type
_entity.pdbx_description
1 polymer ?
#
loop_
_entity_poly.entity_id
_entity_poly.type
_entity_poly.pdbx_seq_one_letter_code
_entity_poly.pdbx_strand_id
1 'polypeptide(L)'
;MTALLFGFVMIDNLLLLFINIYNIITLSDLETELLNVRSCCTKLDQTFLPEFILHLISTIFFVFGGHWFLFLFNVPVDFWFAYKCLNRQPGQIGFYDPLEINSRIRIKAKMRHQYSTSTVKPLNIAFFGSDIFSLHILEHLYRLFSHDKSRIKHLEVVTTASTSNTVMHGAEKLQLRTHIWPELDALLSKSPTQFDLGILASFGQLLPKRLIESFPLGIINVHPSLLPRWRGSSPLIYTIASGDQISGVSIMDIRPKHFDVGPILSQQSFPLQSNITMFDLLKISADVGCSLLDKILEDPAKARENAQQQALTGITYAHKLNKYSFYIDWHNHTVDDIDRLYRALNQIGNLRTLFRQKPVRLKLLTEIHDETVLSKLNSISTQPGTAVYDKSLECICIRCKDGWIGFRKLAYQKSMYARDFQNGYLSKMDRLMFDSMHNPMFDHIHNRRVPA
;
A
#
# COMPACT_ATOMS: atom_id res chain seq x y z
N MET A 1 58.42 -9.50 10.99
CA MET A 1 57.43 -9.19 12.04
C MET A 1 56.17 -8.53 11.48
N THR A 2 56.30 -7.50 10.64
CA THR A 2 55.18 -6.76 10.01
C THR A 2 54.26 -7.57 9.10
N ALA A 3 54.79 -8.48 8.26
CA ALA A 3 53.96 -9.31 7.38
C ALA A 3 53.12 -10.36 8.14
N LEU A 4 53.68 -10.92 9.21
CA LEU A 4 52.98 -11.84 10.12
C LEU A 4 51.87 -11.12 10.91
N LEU A 5 52.17 -9.91 11.41
CA LEU A 5 51.19 -9.05 12.07
C LEU A 5 50.03 -8.70 11.13
N PHE A 6 50.34 -8.33 9.88
CA PHE A 6 49.33 -8.02 8.88
C PHE A 6 48.43 -9.22 8.54
N GLY A 7 49.03 -10.40 8.36
CA GLY A 7 48.27 -11.64 8.12
C GLY A 7 47.33 -11.98 9.29
N PHE A 8 47.80 -11.80 10.52
CA PHE A 8 46.98 -12.03 11.72
C PHE A 8 45.80 -11.05 11.80
N VAL A 9 46.05 -9.74 11.64
CA VAL A 9 45.01 -8.70 11.70
C VAL A 9 43.96 -8.90 10.60
N MET A 10 44.35 -9.34 9.41
CA MET A 10 43.39 -9.67 8.34
C MET A 10 42.46 -10.82 8.71
N ILE A 11 42.98 -11.89 9.31
CA ILE A 11 42.18 -13.04 9.76
C ILE A 11 41.25 -12.61 10.89
N ASP A 12 41.75 -11.83 11.85
CA ASP A 12 40.97 -11.32 12.99
C ASP A 12 39.79 -10.45 12.53
N ASN A 13 40.02 -9.51 11.61
CA ASN A 13 38.96 -8.68 11.04
C ASN A 13 37.91 -9.49 10.27
N LEU A 14 38.31 -10.55 9.57
CA LEU A 14 37.38 -11.43 8.86
C LEU A 14 36.47 -12.17 9.85
N LEU A 15 37.02 -12.63 10.98
CA LEU A 15 36.26 -13.27 12.05
C LEU A 15 35.29 -12.29 12.72
N LEU A 16 35.73 -11.07 13.02
CA LEU A 16 34.88 -10.00 13.57
C LEU A 16 33.74 -9.64 12.62
N LEU A 17 34.00 -9.57 11.31
CA LEU A 17 32.97 -9.30 10.31
C LEU A 17 31.92 -10.41 10.28
N PHE A 18 32.35 -11.68 10.33
CA PHE A 18 31.45 -12.83 10.36
C PHE A 18 30.55 -12.81 11.61
N ILE A 19 31.13 -12.55 12.79
CA ILE A 19 30.38 -12.44 14.04
C ILE A 19 29.36 -11.29 13.98
N ASN A 20 29.75 -10.14 13.42
CA ASN A 20 28.85 -9.00 13.25
C ASN A 20 27.65 -9.33 12.34
N ILE A 21 27.89 -9.97 11.19
CA ILE A 21 26.80 -10.38 10.29
C ILE A 21 25.87 -11.37 10.99
N TYR A 22 26.43 -12.36 11.70
CA TYR A 22 25.65 -13.33 12.47
C TYR A 22 24.80 -12.65 13.56
N ASN A 23 25.38 -11.69 14.28
CA ASN A 23 24.69 -10.92 15.32
C ASN A 23 23.55 -10.09 14.75
N ILE A 24 23.74 -9.44 13.58
CA ILE A 24 22.69 -8.67 12.90
C ILE A 24 21.52 -9.57 12.48
N ILE A 25 21.80 -10.74 11.90
CA ILE A 25 20.76 -11.70 11.50
C ILE A 25 19.99 -12.17 12.74
N THR A 26 20.71 -12.55 13.80
CA THR A 26 20.08 -13.03 15.05
C THR A 26 19.26 -11.93 15.74
N LEU A 27 19.69 -10.66 15.64
CA LEU A 27 18.92 -9.52 16.13
C LEU A 27 17.64 -9.28 15.31
N SER A 28 17.71 -9.45 13.98
CA SER A 28 16.55 -9.37 13.08
C SER A 28 15.54 -10.49 13.37
N ASP A 29 16.02 -11.71 13.64
CA ASP A 29 15.17 -12.84 14.04
C ASP A 29 14.50 -12.57 15.40
N LEU A 30 15.23 -11.96 16.34
CA LEU A 30 14.70 -11.55 17.63
C LEU A 30 13.56 -10.51 17.51
N GLU A 31 13.63 -9.62 16.51
CA GLU A 31 12.56 -8.64 16.24
C GLU A 31 11.32 -9.26 15.58
N THR A 32 11.45 -10.42 14.92
CA THR A 32 10.40 -11.02 14.10
C THR A 32 9.72 -12.23 14.76
N GLU A 33 10.43 -13.04 15.54
CA GLU A 33 9.91 -14.24 16.23
C GLU A 33 9.88 -14.12 17.76
N LEU A 34 8.73 -13.75 18.32
CA LEU A 34 8.53 -13.59 19.77
C LEU A 34 8.49 -14.91 20.56
N LEU A 35 8.42 -16.06 19.89
CA LEU A 35 8.31 -17.38 20.53
C LEU A 35 9.67 -17.97 20.96
N ASN A 36 10.79 -17.48 20.39
CA ASN A 36 12.14 -18.05 20.59
C ASN A 36 13.16 -17.10 21.25
N VAL A 37 12.69 -16.04 21.93
CA VAL A 37 13.52 -14.97 22.55
C VAL A 37 14.69 -15.54 23.38
N ARG A 38 14.43 -16.58 24.19
CA ARG A 38 15.48 -17.19 25.04
C ARG A 38 16.61 -17.80 24.21
N SER A 39 16.28 -18.49 23.12
CA SER A 39 17.27 -19.12 22.24
C SER A 39 18.10 -18.08 21.51
N CYS A 40 17.48 -17.02 20.98
CA CYS A 40 18.19 -15.94 20.30
C CYS A 40 19.10 -15.14 21.24
N CYS A 41 18.64 -14.81 22.45
CA CYS A 41 19.48 -14.18 23.47
C CYS A 41 20.67 -15.05 23.85
N THR A 42 20.48 -16.37 24.01
CA THR A 42 21.59 -17.30 24.29
C THR A 42 22.60 -17.35 23.15
N LYS A 43 22.15 -17.30 21.89
CA LYS A 43 23.04 -17.23 20.72
C LYS A 43 23.86 -15.94 20.69
N LEU A 44 23.23 -14.80 20.99
CA LEU A 44 23.92 -13.49 21.08
C LEU A 44 24.89 -13.42 22.27
N ASP A 45 24.56 -14.06 23.39
CA ASP A 45 25.46 -14.15 24.55
C ASP A 45 26.71 -15.00 24.24
N GLN A 46 26.55 -16.06 23.44
CA GLN A 46 27.65 -16.93 23.03
C GLN A 46 28.65 -16.21 22.11
N THR A 47 28.21 -15.24 21.30
CA THR A 47 29.08 -14.50 20.39
C THR A 47 29.75 -13.29 21.01
N PHE A 48 29.18 -12.74 22.08
CA PHE A 48 29.69 -11.54 22.76
C PHE A 48 31.12 -11.68 23.29
N LEU A 49 31.43 -12.77 24.00
CA LEU A 49 32.75 -12.94 24.61
C LEU A 49 33.85 -13.19 23.55
N PRO A 50 33.64 -14.05 22.53
CA PRO A 50 34.55 -14.15 21.38
C PRO A 50 34.79 -12.80 20.69
N GLU A 51 33.73 -12.02 20.44
CA GLU A 51 33.83 -10.70 19.82
C GLU A 51 34.69 -9.73 20.64
N PHE A 52 34.47 -9.68 21.96
CA PHE A 52 35.26 -8.83 22.85
C PHE A 52 36.73 -9.25 22.92
N ILE A 53 37.02 -10.55 22.99
CA ILE A 53 38.39 -11.06 23.04
C ILE A 53 39.13 -10.73 21.73
N LEU A 54 38.49 -10.93 20.58
CA LEU A 54 39.07 -10.59 19.27
C LEU A 54 39.37 -9.09 19.18
N HIS A 55 38.43 -8.23 19.59
CA HIS A 55 38.66 -6.78 19.66
C HIS A 55 39.83 -6.40 20.57
N LEU A 56 39.89 -6.96 21.79
CA LEU A 56 40.96 -6.69 22.74
C LEU A 56 42.33 -7.12 22.20
N ILE A 57 42.39 -8.30 21.57
CA ILE A 57 43.58 -8.81 20.91
C ILE A 57 44.02 -7.85 19.79
N SER A 58 43.11 -7.45 18.92
CA SER A 58 43.36 -6.47 17.86
C SER A 58 43.95 -5.17 18.41
N THR A 59 43.37 -4.63 19.49
CA THR A 59 43.85 -3.40 20.14
C THR A 59 45.27 -3.56 20.70
N ILE A 60 45.58 -4.68 21.33
CA ILE A 60 46.92 -5.00 21.84
C ILE A 60 47.93 -5.09 20.68
N PHE A 61 47.56 -5.73 19.58
CA PHE A 61 48.41 -5.86 18.40
C PHE A 61 48.69 -4.52 17.72
N PHE A 62 47.75 -3.57 17.72
CA PHE A 62 48.00 -2.22 17.20
C PHE A 62 49.04 -1.45 18.03
N VAL A 63 49.08 -1.67 19.35
CA VAL A 63 50.12 -1.09 20.23
C VAL A 63 51.49 -1.69 19.91
N PHE A 64 51.60 -3.01 19.84
CA PHE A 64 52.88 -3.68 19.52
C PHE A 64 53.37 -3.40 18.09
N GLY A 65 52.45 -3.17 17.15
CA GLY A 65 52.75 -2.79 15.77
C GLY A 65 53.13 -1.32 15.57
N GLY A 66 52.99 -0.47 16.59
CA GLY A 66 53.22 0.97 16.49
C GLY A 66 52.14 1.73 15.70
N HIS A 67 50.97 1.14 15.51
CA HIS A 67 49.85 1.71 14.74
C HIS A 67 48.93 2.55 15.63
N TRP A 68 49.45 3.66 16.16
CA TRP A 68 48.76 4.51 17.15
C TRP A 68 47.39 5.05 16.73
N PHE A 69 47.20 5.33 15.43
CA PHE A 69 45.92 5.79 14.92
C PHE A 69 44.83 4.71 15.01
N LEU A 70 45.16 3.47 14.60
CA LEU A 70 44.21 2.35 14.66
C LEU A 70 43.90 1.95 16.10
N PHE A 71 44.89 2.04 16.99
CA PHE A 71 44.70 1.90 18.43
C PHE A 71 43.68 2.91 18.97
N LEU A 72 43.87 4.21 18.70
CA LEU A 72 42.97 5.27 19.19
C LEU A 72 41.52 5.10 18.72
N PHE A 73 41.29 4.56 17.52
CA PHE A 73 39.95 4.28 17.00
C PHE A 73 39.28 3.05 17.63
N ASN A 74 40.05 2.05 18.07
CA ASN A 74 39.50 0.83 18.66
C ASN A 74 39.23 0.95 20.17
N VAL A 75 40.02 1.74 20.89
CA VAL A 75 39.91 1.92 22.35
C VAL A 75 38.49 2.27 22.84
N PRO A 76 37.71 3.15 22.17
CA PRO A 76 36.33 3.44 22.59
C PRO A 76 35.41 2.22 22.56
N VAL A 77 35.63 1.30 21.62
CA VAL A 77 34.83 0.06 21.47
C VAL A 77 35.17 -0.90 22.60
N ASP A 78 36.47 -1.08 22.92
CA ASP A 78 36.89 -1.88 24.08
C ASP A 78 36.36 -1.31 25.40
N PHE A 79 36.36 0.01 25.53
CA PHE A 79 35.80 0.69 26.70
C PHE A 79 34.28 0.44 26.81
N TRP A 80 33.56 0.45 25.68
CA TRP A 80 32.15 0.10 25.66
C TRP A 80 31.88 -1.35 26.06
N PHE A 81 32.68 -2.31 25.56
CA PHE A 81 32.59 -3.72 25.96
C PHE A 81 32.88 -3.89 27.46
N ALA A 82 33.94 -3.25 27.97
CA ALA A 82 34.29 -3.27 29.38
C ALA A 82 33.19 -2.64 30.25
N TYR A 83 32.65 -1.49 29.83
CA TYR A 83 31.51 -0.84 30.47
C TYR A 83 30.30 -1.77 30.55
N LYS A 84 30.00 -2.51 29.48
CA LYS A 84 28.89 -3.46 29.43
C LYS A 84 29.10 -4.65 30.36
N CYS A 85 30.33 -5.13 30.51
CA CYS A 85 30.69 -6.15 31.50
C CYS A 85 30.56 -5.66 32.95
N LEU A 86 31.01 -4.44 33.22
CA LEU A 86 31.04 -3.85 34.58
C LEU A 86 29.64 -3.44 35.08
N ASN A 87 28.76 -2.99 34.19
CA ASN A 87 27.40 -2.57 34.54
C ASN A 87 26.36 -3.69 34.42
N ARG A 88 26.80 -4.95 34.43
CA ARG A 88 25.92 -6.11 34.44
C ARG A 88 25.14 -6.14 35.76
N GLN A 89 23.81 -6.22 35.69
CA GLN A 89 23.00 -6.23 36.90
C GLN A 89 23.09 -7.59 37.62
N PRO A 90 23.12 -7.62 38.97
CA PRO A 90 23.11 -8.86 39.72
C PRO A 90 21.83 -9.67 39.42
N GLY A 91 21.97 -10.87 38.86
CA GLY A 91 20.84 -11.77 38.54
C GLY A 91 20.54 -11.98 37.05
N GLN A 92 21.21 -11.30 36.12
CA GLN A 92 21.02 -11.51 34.68
C GLN A 92 21.66 -12.82 34.18
N ILE A 93 20.92 -13.60 33.38
CA ILE A 93 21.36 -14.91 32.84
C ILE A 93 22.47 -14.76 31.77
N GLY A 94 22.59 -13.58 31.14
CA GLY A 94 23.60 -13.26 30.12
C GLY A 94 23.79 -11.74 29.93
N PHE A 95 24.47 -11.33 28.86
CA PHE A 95 24.64 -9.92 28.46
C PHE A 95 23.41 -9.38 27.72
N TYR A 96 22.62 -10.27 27.12
CA TYR A 96 21.34 -10.02 26.51
C TYR A 96 20.27 -10.73 27.33
N ASP A 97 19.65 -10.03 28.29
CA ASP A 97 18.67 -10.66 29.18
C ASP A 97 17.31 -10.86 28.47
N PRO A 98 16.84 -12.11 28.30
CA PRO A 98 15.52 -12.39 27.77
C PRO A 98 14.41 -11.72 28.58
N LEU A 99 14.57 -11.59 29.89
CA LEU A 99 13.58 -10.97 30.78
C LEU A 99 13.57 -9.45 30.64
N GLU A 100 14.70 -8.78 30.43
CA GLU A 100 14.74 -7.33 30.17
C GLU A 100 14.13 -7.00 28.81
N ILE A 101 14.47 -7.78 27.77
CA ILE A 101 13.92 -7.59 26.41
C ILE A 101 12.43 -7.93 26.39
N ASN A 102 12.04 -9.07 26.96
CA ASN A 102 10.64 -9.47 27.10
C ASN A 102 9.89 -8.55 28.05
N SER A 103 10.50 -7.96 29.09
CA SER A 103 9.84 -6.98 29.96
C SER A 103 9.70 -5.62 29.30
N ARG A 104 10.64 -5.12 28.50
CA ARG A 104 10.45 -3.90 27.68
C ARG A 104 9.33 -4.09 26.66
N ILE A 105 9.29 -5.26 26.00
CA ILE A 105 8.21 -5.65 25.08
C ILE A 105 6.90 -5.84 25.84
N ARG A 106 6.91 -6.51 27.01
CA ARG A 106 5.75 -6.71 27.88
C ARG A 106 5.33 -5.46 28.64
N ILE A 107 6.17 -4.45 28.81
CA ILE A 107 5.82 -3.14 29.38
C ILE A 107 5.15 -2.34 28.27
N LYS A 108 5.66 -2.38 27.03
CA LYS A 108 4.87 -1.94 25.86
C LYS A 108 3.56 -2.72 25.75
N ALA A 109 3.55 -4.03 25.97
CA ALA A 109 2.35 -4.87 25.93
C ALA A 109 1.44 -4.72 27.17
N LYS A 110 1.97 -4.35 28.34
CA LYS A 110 1.21 -4.08 29.57
C LYS A 110 0.65 -2.68 29.57
N MET A 111 1.39 -1.68 29.07
CA MET A 111 0.81 -0.39 28.69
C MET A 111 -0.30 -0.57 27.64
N ARG A 112 -0.22 -1.60 26.77
CA ARG A 112 -1.30 -2.01 25.85
C ARG A 112 -2.43 -2.82 26.54
N HIS A 113 -2.14 -3.69 27.52
CA HIS A 113 -3.13 -4.47 28.27
C HIS A 113 -3.82 -3.68 29.39
N GLN A 114 -3.27 -2.55 29.83
CA GLN A 114 -3.96 -1.64 30.75
C GLN A 114 -5.20 -1.03 30.09
N TYR A 115 -5.30 -1.07 28.76
CA TYR A 115 -6.51 -0.76 27.97
C TYR A 115 -7.49 -1.95 27.83
N SER A 116 -7.12 -3.17 28.22
CA SER A 116 -7.90 -4.40 27.96
C SER A 116 -8.78 -4.85 29.15
N THR A 117 -8.62 -4.27 30.34
CA THR A 117 -9.35 -4.70 31.55
C THR A 117 -10.15 -3.60 32.24
N SER A 118 -10.25 -2.42 31.63
CA SER A 118 -11.16 -1.36 32.07
C SER A 118 -12.13 -1.04 30.93
N THR A 119 -13.35 -0.64 31.28
CA THR A 119 -14.35 -0.05 30.36
C THR A 119 -13.66 0.71 29.23
N VAL A 120 -13.86 0.29 27.98
CA VAL A 120 -13.14 0.82 26.80
C VAL A 120 -13.20 2.34 26.85
N LYS A 121 -12.05 2.96 27.11
CA LYS A 121 -11.97 4.40 27.23
C LYS A 121 -12.24 5.02 25.84
N PRO A 122 -13.02 6.11 25.77
CA PRO A 122 -13.18 6.87 24.54
C PRO A 122 -11.84 7.22 23.88
N LEU A 123 -11.72 6.94 22.58
CA LEU A 123 -10.47 7.06 21.81
C LEU A 123 -10.25 8.47 21.27
N ASN A 124 -8.98 8.89 21.23
CA ASN A 124 -8.52 10.02 20.43
C ASN A 124 -7.96 9.52 19.10
N ILE A 125 -8.60 9.88 17.99
CA ILE A 125 -8.29 9.35 16.65
C ILE A 125 -7.69 10.42 15.76
N ALA A 126 -6.62 10.08 15.05
CA ALA A 126 -6.13 10.82 13.90
C ALA A 126 -6.52 10.08 12.61
N PHE A 127 -7.30 10.72 11.74
CA PHE A 127 -7.72 10.16 10.47
C PHE A 127 -6.83 10.65 9.32
N PHE A 128 -6.33 9.75 8.48
CA PHE A 128 -5.46 10.06 7.33
C PHE A 128 -6.18 9.69 6.03
N GLY A 129 -6.44 10.66 5.15
CA GLY A 129 -7.11 10.40 3.86
C GLY A 129 -7.05 11.55 2.86
N SER A 130 -7.44 11.29 1.61
CA SER A 130 -7.35 12.31 0.53
C SER A 130 -8.39 12.23 -0.60
N ASP A 131 -9.16 11.15 -0.68
CA ASP A 131 -10.05 10.85 -1.81
C ASP A 131 -11.51 10.62 -1.37
N ILE A 132 -12.38 10.28 -2.33
CA ILE A 132 -13.81 10.10 -2.07
C ILE A 132 -14.06 8.88 -1.18
N PHE A 133 -13.29 7.80 -1.35
CA PHE A 133 -13.42 6.60 -0.52
C PHE A 133 -13.12 6.93 0.95
N SER A 134 -12.00 7.59 1.20
CA SER A 134 -11.61 8.01 2.55
C SER A 134 -12.55 9.07 3.14
N LEU A 135 -13.18 9.92 2.33
CA LEU A 135 -14.22 10.84 2.82
C LEU A 135 -15.43 10.08 3.42
N HIS A 136 -15.89 8.99 2.81
CA HIS A 136 -16.99 8.19 3.36
C HIS A 136 -16.62 7.59 4.72
N ILE A 137 -15.38 7.11 4.87
CA ILE A 137 -14.86 6.62 6.15
C ILE A 137 -14.81 7.76 7.19
N LEU A 138 -14.33 8.94 6.81
CA LEU A 138 -14.30 10.11 7.70
C LEU A 138 -15.70 10.52 8.16
N GLU A 139 -16.68 10.59 7.26
CA GLU A 139 -18.06 10.93 7.59
C GLU A 139 -18.69 9.90 8.56
N HIS A 140 -18.34 8.63 8.43
CA HIS A 140 -18.73 7.61 9.39
C HIS A 140 -18.08 7.82 10.76
N LEU A 141 -16.76 8.03 10.82
CA LEU A 141 -16.06 8.33 12.07
C LEU A 141 -16.57 9.61 12.73
N TYR A 142 -16.93 10.63 11.94
CA TYR A 142 -17.53 11.85 12.44
C TYR A 142 -18.90 11.61 13.09
N ARG A 143 -19.74 10.73 12.50
CA ARG A 143 -21.04 10.35 13.11
C ARG A 143 -20.83 9.70 14.47
N LEU A 144 -19.87 8.77 14.57
CA LEU A 144 -19.50 8.15 15.85
C LEU A 144 -18.97 9.19 16.85
N PHE A 145 -18.07 10.07 16.41
CA PHE A 145 -17.57 11.17 17.23
C PHE A 145 -18.66 12.14 17.70
N SER A 146 -19.70 12.37 16.90
CA SER A 146 -20.75 13.34 17.20
C SER A 146 -21.86 12.77 18.10
N HIS A 147 -22.19 11.49 17.92
CA HIS A 147 -23.32 10.84 18.61
C HIS A 147 -22.91 9.84 19.68
N ASP A 148 -21.68 9.32 19.63
CA ASP A 148 -21.18 8.29 20.55
C ASP A 148 -19.80 8.66 21.12
N LYS A 149 -19.83 9.62 22.06
CA LYS A 149 -18.64 10.04 22.82
C LYS A 149 -18.05 8.93 23.69
N SER A 150 -18.74 7.79 23.86
CA SER A 150 -18.19 6.64 24.57
C SER A 150 -17.12 5.91 23.75
N ARG A 151 -17.19 6.00 22.41
CA ARG A 151 -16.24 5.37 21.49
C ARG A 151 -15.16 6.33 21.00
N ILE A 152 -15.54 7.52 20.55
CA ILE A 152 -14.58 8.52 20.02
C ILE A 152 -14.72 9.84 20.79
N LYS A 153 -13.70 10.18 21.57
CA LYS A 153 -13.62 11.43 22.32
C LYS A 153 -13.16 12.59 21.46
N HIS A 154 -12.17 12.34 20.61
CA HIS A 154 -11.47 13.36 19.82
C HIS A 154 -11.18 12.82 18.42
N LEU A 155 -11.36 13.67 17.41
CA LEU A 155 -11.12 13.33 16.01
C LEU A 155 -10.45 14.51 15.31
N GLU A 156 -9.23 14.29 14.80
CA GLU A 156 -8.54 15.24 13.93
C GLU A 156 -8.21 14.58 12.58
N VAL A 157 -8.10 15.39 11.54
CA VAL A 157 -7.89 14.93 10.16
C VAL A 157 -6.49 15.31 9.71
N VAL A 158 -5.83 14.41 8.97
CA VAL A 158 -4.55 14.61 8.31
C VAL A 158 -4.77 14.37 6.83
N THR A 159 -4.44 15.36 6.01
CA THR A 159 -4.68 15.29 4.57
C THR A 159 -3.56 15.99 3.80
N THR A 160 -3.56 15.88 2.47
CA THR A 160 -2.56 16.54 1.61
C THR A 160 -3.11 17.86 1.07
N ALA A 161 -2.25 18.87 0.93
CA ALA A 161 -2.62 20.14 0.30
C ALA A 161 -2.90 19.93 -1.19
N SER A 162 -4.18 19.93 -1.56
CA SER A 162 -4.62 19.98 -2.96
C SER A 162 -6.03 20.55 -3.04
N THR A 163 -6.27 21.44 -4.01
CA THR A 163 -7.60 21.98 -4.29
C THR A 163 -8.60 20.94 -4.78
N SER A 164 -8.13 19.74 -5.17
CA SER A 164 -8.99 18.61 -5.54
C SER A 164 -9.19 17.60 -4.42
N ASN A 165 -8.59 17.82 -3.24
CA ASN A 165 -8.65 16.87 -2.13
C ASN A 165 -10.04 16.88 -1.48
N THR A 166 -10.79 15.79 -1.64
CA THR A 166 -12.18 15.71 -1.15
C THR A 166 -12.27 15.60 0.36
N VAL A 167 -11.27 14.99 1.02
CA VAL A 167 -11.22 14.90 2.49
C VAL A 167 -10.99 16.27 3.11
N MET A 168 -10.14 17.11 2.49
CA MET A 168 -9.90 18.49 2.95
C MET A 168 -11.20 19.32 2.99
N HIS A 169 -11.95 19.33 1.89
CA HIS A 169 -13.24 20.04 1.82
C HIS A 169 -14.30 19.42 2.74
N GLY A 170 -14.32 18.09 2.84
CA GLY A 170 -15.22 17.39 3.75
C GLY A 170 -14.96 17.72 5.21
N ALA A 171 -13.69 17.74 5.63
CA ALA A 171 -13.28 18.09 6.98
C ALA A 171 -13.60 19.55 7.32
N GLU A 172 -13.41 20.47 6.39
CA GLU A 172 -13.80 21.88 6.54
C GLU A 172 -15.32 22.02 6.76
N LYS A 173 -16.13 21.33 5.94
CA LYS A 173 -17.60 21.31 6.09
C LYS A 173 -18.04 20.73 7.42
N LEU A 174 -17.35 19.70 7.91
CA LEU A 174 -17.59 19.07 9.22
C LEU A 174 -16.98 19.84 10.39
N GLN A 175 -16.27 20.95 10.13
CA GLN A 175 -15.58 21.78 11.12
C GLN A 175 -14.56 20.99 11.95
N LEU A 176 -13.89 20.01 11.34
CA LEU A 176 -12.85 19.22 11.97
C LEU A 176 -11.49 19.90 11.86
N ARG A 177 -10.71 19.83 12.94
CA ARG A 177 -9.32 20.29 12.91
C ARG A 177 -8.53 19.44 11.91
N THR A 178 -7.91 20.11 10.96
CA THR A 178 -7.20 19.48 9.84
C THR A 178 -5.74 19.89 9.85
N HIS A 179 -4.86 18.91 9.70
CA HIS A 179 -3.41 19.05 9.54
C HIS A 179 -3.04 18.77 8.09
N ILE A 180 -2.27 19.68 7.50
CA ILE A 180 -1.73 19.46 6.16
C ILE A 180 -0.43 18.67 6.30
N TRP A 181 -0.35 17.51 5.67
CA TRP A 181 0.85 16.68 5.68
C TRP A 181 2.09 17.47 5.21
N PRO A 182 3.24 17.43 5.94
CA PRO A 182 3.55 16.57 7.09
C PRO A 182 3.45 17.25 8.47
N GLU A 183 2.58 18.24 8.67
CA GLU A 183 2.46 19.03 9.91
C GLU A 183 2.33 18.17 11.18
N LEU A 184 1.44 17.18 11.18
CA LEU A 184 1.27 16.31 12.34
C LEU A 184 2.55 15.52 12.67
N ASP A 185 3.29 15.05 11.66
CA ASP A 185 4.58 14.37 11.87
C ASP A 185 5.59 15.32 12.53
N ALA A 186 5.64 16.59 12.09
CA ALA A 186 6.51 17.61 12.67
C ALA A 186 6.10 18.03 14.10
N LEU A 187 4.82 17.96 14.45
CA LEU A 187 4.31 18.21 15.80
C LEU A 187 4.67 17.05 16.74
N LEU A 188 4.30 15.83 16.35
CA LEU A 188 4.57 14.62 17.13
C LEU A 188 6.08 14.38 17.22
N SER A 189 6.82 14.79 16.20
CA SER A 189 8.09 15.53 16.28
C SER A 189 8.74 15.68 17.67
N LYS A 190 8.10 16.58 18.40
CA LYS A 190 8.66 17.34 19.52
C LYS A 190 7.92 17.04 20.83
N SER A 191 6.75 16.40 20.75
CA SER A 191 5.91 16.08 21.90
C SER A 191 5.27 14.70 21.79
N PRO A 192 4.94 14.05 22.91
CA PRO A 192 4.15 12.81 22.89
C PRO A 192 2.83 13.01 22.14
N THR A 193 2.35 11.93 21.50
CA THR A 193 1.04 11.98 20.85
C THR A 193 -0.10 12.04 21.86
N GLN A 194 -1.13 12.81 21.52
CA GLN A 194 -2.42 12.78 22.21
C GLN A 194 -3.37 11.72 21.65
N PHE A 195 -3.01 11.12 20.51
CA PHE A 195 -3.85 10.17 19.79
C PHE A 195 -3.56 8.73 20.21
N ASP A 196 -4.62 7.96 20.39
CA ASP A 196 -4.55 6.54 20.75
C ASP A 196 -4.39 5.66 19.50
N LEU A 197 -5.15 5.96 18.43
CA LEU A 197 -5.25 5.19 17.20
C LEU A 197 -5.20 6.10 15.96
N GLY A 198 -4.42 5.70 14.96
CA GLY A 198 -4.49 6.28 13.61
C GLY A 198 -5.37 5.43 12.70
N ILE A 199 -6.26 6.05 11.93
CA ILE A 199 -7.05 5.38 10.89
C ILE A 199 -6.67 5.97 9.55
N LEU A 200 -6.14 5.14 8.65
CA LEU A 200 -5.71 5.51 7.31
C LEU A 200 -6.67 4.93 6.28
N ALA A 201 -7.01 5.72 5.26
CA ALA A 201 -7.71 5.26 4.07
C ALA A 201 -7.24 6.12 2.90
N SER A 202 -6.75 5.52 1.81
CA SER A 202 -6.37 6.24 0.57
C SER A 202 -5.56 7.54 0.78
N PHE A 203 -4.59 7.54 1.70
CA PHE A 203 -3.79 8.74 2.01
C PHE A 203 -2.65 8.98 1.00
N GLY A 204 -2.10 7.91 0.43
CA GLY A 204 -1.11 7.98 -0.64
C GLY A 204 0.31 8.41 -0.22
N GLN A 205 0.57 8.57 1.07
CA GLN A 205 1.90 8.89 1.62
C GLN A 205 2.45 7.74 2.45
N LEU A 206 3.77 7.53 2.40
CA LEU A 206 4.46 6.65 3.33
C LEU A 206 4.60 7.34 4.68
N LEU A 207 4.15 6.67 5.74
CA LEU A 207 4.32 7.18 7.10
C LEU A 207 5.68 6.74 7.68
N PRO A 208 6.46 7.64 8.29
CA PRO A 208 7.74 7.29 8.90
C PRO A 208 7.53 6.41 10.13
N LYS A 209 8.46 5.48 10.39
CA LYS A 209 8.41 4.52 11.51
C LYS A 209 8.10 5.21 12.85
N ARG A 210 8.77 6.33 13.10
CA ARG A 210 8.61 7.15 14.31
C ARG A 210 7.17 7.62 14.54
N LEU A 211 6.49 8.04 13.48
CA LEU A 211 5.09 8.44 13.54
C LEU A 211 4.21 7.25 13.86
N ILE A 212 4.38 6.13 13.14
CA ILE A 212 3.60 4.90 13.35
C ILE A 212 3.73 4.42 14.80
N GLU A 213 4.95 4.39 15.33
CA GLU A 213 5.25 3.95 16.69
C GLU A 213 4.80 4.92 17.77
N SER A 214 4.46 6.17 17.42
CA SER A 214 3.95 7.14 18.39
C SER A 214 2.53 6.79 18.86
N PHE A 215 1.71 6.15 18.02
CA PHE A 215 0.33 5.78 18.35
C PHE A 215 0.31 4.50 19.23
N PRO A 216 -0.24 4.54 20.46
CA PRO A 216 -0.26 3.38 21.37
C PRO A 216 -0.95 2.14 20.79
N LEU A 217 -2.07 2.34 20.08
CA LEU A 217 -2.82 1.30 19.37
C LEU A 217 -2.41 1.19 17.89
N GLY A 218 -1.36 1.92 17.51
CA GLY A 218 -0.78 2.01 16.16
C GLY A 218 -1.66 2.72 15.14
N ILE A 219 -1.38 2.46 13.87
CA ILE A 219 -2.13 3.01 12.74
C ILE A 219 -2.65 1.85 11.89
N ILE A 220 -3.96 1.83 11.64
CA ILE A 220 -4.62 0.82 10.80
C ILE A 220 -5.04 1.43 9.47
N ASN A 221 -4.98 0.66 8.38
CA ASN A 221 -5.44 1.06 7.06
C ASN A 221 -6.72 0.31 6.68
N VAL A 222 -7.72 1.04 6.19
CA VAL A 222 -8.90 0.49 5.53
C VAL A 222 -8.59 0.34 4.04
N HIS A 223 -8.25 -0.87 3.63
CA HIS A 223 -7.86 -1.18 2.26
C HIS A 223 -9.01 -1.85 1.50
N PRO A 224 -9.50 -1.26 0.40
CA PRO A 224 -10.69 -1.76 -0.29
C PRO A 224 -10.35 -2.89 -1.28
N SER A 225 -9.68 -3.93 -0.77
CA SER A 225 -9.55 -5.23 -1.44
C SER A 225 -9.44 -6.35 -0.41
N LEU A 226 -9.59 -7.60 -0.89
CA LEU A 226 -9.24 -8.80 -0.13
C LEU A 226 -7.74 -9.06 -0.22
N LEU A 227 -6.97 -8.45 0.68
CA LEU A 227 -5.53 -8.69 0.78
C LEU A 227 -5.23 -10.19 0.99
N PRO A 228 -4.18 -10.74 0.35
CA PRO A 228 -3.08 -10.03 -0.32
C PRO A 228 -3.36 -9.60 -1.78
N ARG A 229 -4.56 -9.82 -2.31
CA ARG A 229 -4.92 -9.39 -3.68
C ARG A 229 -5.06 -7.87 -3.73
N TRP A 230 -4.52 -7.27 -4.78
CA TRP A 230 -4.58 -5.83 -5.08
C TRP A 230 -3.96 -4.92 -4.00
N ARG A 231 -2.73 -5.21 -3.59
CA ARG A 231 -1.88 -4.25 -2.85
C ARG A 231 -1.60 -3.01 -3.70
N GLY A 232 -1.58 -1.82 -3.13
CA GLY A 232 -1.19 -0.59 -3.82
C GLY A 232 -2.32 0.43 -3.98
N SER A 233 -2.13 1.36 -4.91
CA SER A 233 -2.85 2.64 -4.93
C SER A 233 -4.17 2.63 -5.68
N SER A 234 -4.53 1.58 -6.41
CA SER A 234 -5.76 1.58 -7.24
C SER A 234 -6.58 0.29 -7.16
N PRO A 235 -6.77 -0.33 -5.98
CA PRO A 235 -7.37 -1.65 -5.82
C PRO A 235 -8.76 -1.79 -6.46
N LEU A 236 -9.63 -0.80 -6.26
CA LEU A 236 -11.00 -0.82 -6.80
C LEU A 236 -11.02 -0.88 -8.34
N ILE A 237 -10.14 -0.12 -8.98
CA ILE A 237 -10.05 -0.04 -10.44
C ILE A 237 -9.56 -1.38 -11.00
N TYR A 238 -8.52 -1.95 -10.38
CA TYR A 238 -8.00 -3.25 -10.79
C TYR A 238 -8.97 -4.40 -10.52
N THR A 239 -9.76 -4.31 -9.45
CA THR A 239 -10.83 -5.28 -9.15
C THR A 239 -11.82 -5.36 -10.32
N ILE A 240 -12.33 -4.22 -10.79
CA ILE A 240 -13.25 -4.16 -11.93
C ILE A 240 -12.54 -4.56 -13.23
N ALA A 241 -11.38 -3.96 -13.51
CA ALA A 241 -10.64 -4.18 -14.76
C ALA A 241 -10.23 -5.65 -14.95
N SER A 242 -9.92 -6.37 -13.88
CA SER A 242 -9.60 -7.80 -13.92
C SER A 242 -10.81 -8.74 -13.99
N GLY A 243 -12.03 -8.20 -13.83
CA GLY A 243 -13.29 -8.95 -13.78
C GLY A 243 -13.40 -9.90 -12.60
N ASP A 244 -12.90 -9.47 -11.44
CA ASP A 244 -13.11 -10.21 -10.21
C ASP A 244 -14.61 -10.40 -9.94
N GLN A 245 -14.99 -11.60 -9.51
CA GLN A 245 -16.37 -11.95 -9.14
C GLN A 245 -16.64 -11.73 -7.65
N ILE A 246 -15.56 -11.60 -6.86
CA ILE A 246 -15.60 -11.39 -5.42
C ILE A 246 -14.60 -10.27 -5.11
N SER A 247 -15.03 -9.30 -4.32
CA SER A 247 -14.17 -8.29 -3.72
C SER A 247 -14.34 -8.31 -2.20
N GLY A 248 -13.78 -7.32 -1.53
CA GLY A 248 -13.87 -7.18 -0.09
C GLY A 248 -13.04 -6.03 0.43
N VAL A 249 -13.02 -5.91 1.75
CA VAL A 249 -12.26 -4.89 2.46
C VAL A 249 -11.41 -5.58 3.51
N SER A 250 -10.18 -5.11 3.66
CA SER A 250 -9.25 -5.54 4.69
C SER A 250 -8.91 -4.35 5.57
N ILE A 251 -9.09 -4.49 6.88
CA ILE A 251 -8.48 -3.59 7.85
C ILE A 251 -7.20 -4.24 8.33
N MET A 252 -6.09 -3.55 8.13
CA MET A 252 -4.76 -4.06 8.45
C MET A 252 -3.95 -3.06 9.22
N ASP A 253 -2.95 -3.54 9.95
CA ASP A 253 -1.88 -2.70 10.47
C ASP A 253 -1.01 -2.19 9.34
N ILE A 254 -0.49 -0.96 9.46
CA ILE A 254 0.51 -0.49 8.51
C ILE A 254 1.93 -0.84 8.95
N ARG A 255 2.83 -1.01 7.98
CA ARG A 255 4.27 -1.23 8.22
C ARG A 255 5.06 -0.03 7.71
N PRO A 256 6.18 0.33 8.36
CA PRO A 256 7.05 1.37 7.84
C PRO A 256 7.64 0.96 6.48
N LYS A 257 7.81 1.93 5.59
CA LYS A 257 8.44 1.80 4.25
C LYS A 257 7.73 0.89 3.24
N HIS A 258 6.65 0.20 3.62
CA HIS A 258 5.96 -0.74 2.74
C HIS A 258 4.46 -0.47 2.74
N PHE A 259 3.86 -0.48 1.55
CA PHE A 259 2.41 -0.38 1.40
C PHE A 259 1.77 -1.77 1.47
N ASP A 260 0.68 -1.87 2.22
CA ASP A 260 -0.29 -2.98 2.17
C ASP A 260 0.25 -4.39 2.44
N VAL A 261 1.30 -4.50 3.25
CA VAL A 261 1.93 -5.79 3.65
C VAL A 261 1.67 -6.17 5.11
N GLY A 262 1.02 -5.31 5.89
CA GLY A 262 0.87 -5.55 7.31
C GLY A 262 -0.20 -6.59 7.66
N PRO A 263 -0.21 -7.07 8.92
CA PRO A 263 -1.19 -8.04 9.40
C PRO A 263 -2.62 -7.55 9.26
N ILE A 264 -3.54 -8.43 8.86
CA ILE A 264 -4.96 -8.18 8.74
C ILE A 264 -5.62 -8.33 10.11
N LEU A 265 -6.25 -7.27 10.62
CA LEU A 265 -7.05 -7.28 11.85
C LEU A 265 -8.45 -7.84 11.58
N SER A 266 -9.04 -7.47 10.44
CA SER A 266 -10.35 -7.93 10.04
C SER A 266 -10.51 -7.84 8.53
N GLN A 267 -11.25 -8.77 7.94
CA GLN A 267 -11.47 -8.80 6.50
C GLN A 267 -12.87 -9.35 6.21
N GLN A 268 -13.53 -8.78 5.22
CA GLN A 268 -14.85 -9.23 4.79
C GLN A 268 -14.98 -9.20 3.27
N SER A 269 -15.42 -10.32 2.69
CA SER A 269 -15.69 -10.47 1.27
C SER A 269 -17.14 -10.18 0.92
N PHE A 270 -17.39 -9.79 -0.33
CA PHE A 270 -18.72 -9.68 -0.92
C PHE A 270 -18.69 -9.99 -2.42
N PRO A 271 -19.78 -10.55 -2.99
CA PRO A 271 -19.88 -10.83 -4.41
C PRO A 271 -20.01 -9.53 -5.22
N LEU A 272 -19.50 -9.55 -6.45
CA LEU A 272 -19.61 -8.45 -7.40
C LEU A 272 -20.68 -8.74 -8.45
N GLN A 273 -21.49 -7.73 -8.75
CA GLN A 273 -22.40 -7.77 -9.90
C GLN A 273 -21.60 -7.57 -11.20
N SER A 274 -22.02 -8.23 -12.28
CA SER A 274 -21.31 -8.18 -13.57
C SER A 274 -21.17 -6.76 -14.13
N ASN A 275 -22.19 -5.92 -13.93
CA ASN A 275 -22.26 -4.55 -14.41
C ASN A 275 -21.79 -3.50 -13.38
N ILE A 276 -21.14 -3.93 -12.29
CA ILE A 276 -20.74 -3.00 -11.22
C ILE A 276 -19.86 -1.87 -11.76
N THR A 277 -20.17 -0.64 -11.35
CA THR A 277 -19.38 0.54 -11.70
C THR A 277 -18.39 0.88 -10.58
N MET A 278 -17.41 1.73 -10.91
CA MET A 278 -16.45 2.25 -9.93
C MET A 278 -17.12 2.95 -8.73
N PHE A 279 -18.24 3.66 -8.95
CA PHE A 279 -18.96 4.35 -7.89
C PHE A 279 -19.67 3.36 -6.95
N ASP A 280 -20.35 2.36 -7.52
CA ASP A 280 -21.05 1.33 -6.75
C ASP A 280 -20.06 0.57 -5.87
N LEU A 281 -18.95 0.13 -6.46
CA LEU A 281 -17.92 -0.59 -5.73
C LEU A 281 -17.28 0.26 -4.64
N LEU A 282 -17.00 1.53 -4.90
CA LEU A 282 -16.48 2.45 -3.89
C LEU A 282 -17.41 2.54 -2.68
N LYS A 283 -18.72 2.73 -2.94
CA LYS A 283 -19.72 2.86 -1.88
C LYS A 283 -19.85 1.58 -1.06
N ILE A 284 -19.99 0.43 -1.72
CA ILE A 284 -20.09 -0.88 -1.05
C ILE A 284 -18.83 -1.14 -0.19
N SER A 285 -17.64 -0.89 -0.75
CA SER A 285 -16.39 -1.03 -0.01
C SER A 285 -16.29 -0.07 1.17
N ALA A 286 -16.78 1.17 1.04
CA ALA A 286 -16.77 2.11 2.15
C ALA A 286 -17.71 1.66 3.27
N ASP A 287 -18.93 1.21 2.94
CA ASP A 287 -19.92 0.72 3.91
C ASP A 287 -19.42 -0.53 4.66
N VAL A 288 -18.81 -1.48 3.93
CA VAL A 288 -18.19 -2.67 4.53
C VAL A 288 -17.00 -2.26 5.40
N GLY A 289 -16.15 -1.33 4.93
CA GLY A 289 -15.02 -0.81 5.71
C GLY A 289 -15.44 -0.13 7.01
N CYS A 290 -16.52 0.66 6.98
CA CYS A 290 -17.12 1.26 8.18
C CYS A 290 -17.62 0.19 9.15
N SER A 291 -18.33 -0.83 8.64
CA SER A 291 -18.83 -1.94 9.46
C SER A 291 -17.72 -2.76 10.14
N LEU A 292 -16.60 -2.94 9.44
CA LEU A 292 -15.41 -3.59 10.00
C LEU A 292 -14.72 -2.70 11.04
N LEU A 293 -14.61 -1.39 10.77
CA LEU A 293 -14.08 -0.41 11.73
C LEU A 293 -14.91 -0.40 13.00
N ASP A 294 -16.24 -0.50 12.88
CA ASP A 294 -17.13 -0.49 14.02
C ASP A 294 -16.77 -1.58 15.04
N LYS A 295 -16.61 -2.81 14.54
CA LYS A 295 -16.21 -3.97 15.34
C LYS A 295 -14.82 -3.81 15.95
N ILE A 296 -13.87 -3.21 15.22
CA ILE A 296 -12.51 -2.98 15.73
C ILE A 296 -12.51 -1.92 16.82
N LEU A 297 -13.31 -0.86 16.68
CA LEU A 297 -13.39 0.22 17.66
C LEU A 297 -14.06 -0.19 18.97
N GLU A 298 -14.76 -1.34 19.02
CA GLU A 298 -15.25 -1.93 20.27
C GLU A 298 -14.09 -2.41 21.16
N ASP A 299 -13.07 -3.06 20.59
CA ASP A 299 -11.85 -3.47 21.31
C ASP A 299 -10.64 -3.51 20.37
N PRO A 300 -9.98 -2.35 20.14
CA PRO A 300 -8.87 -2.26 19.19
C PRO A 300 -7.67 -3.10 19.60
N ALA A 301 -7.44 -3.25 20.91
CA ALA A 301 -6.32 -4.02 21.43
C ALA A 301 -6.49 -5.50 21.10
N LYS A 302 -7.68 -6.05 21.35
CA LYS A 302 -8.01 -7.44 21.01
C LYS A 302 -8.07 -7.69 19.51
N ALA A 303 -8.59 -6.74 18.73
CA ALA A 303 -8.57 -6.85 17.26
C ALA A 303 -7.14 -6.96 16.73
N ARG A 304 -6.21 -6.20 17.31
CA ARG A 304 -4.79 -6.24 16.96
C ARG A 304 -4.07 -7.50 17.45
N GLU A 305 -4.42 -8.01 18.63
CA GLU A 305 -3.89 -9.28 19.16
C GLU A 305 -4.25 -10.46 18.25
N ASN A 306 -5.46 -10.45 17.68
CA ASN A 306 -5.93 -11.48 16.76
C ASN A 306 -5.48 -11.28 15.30
N ALA A 307 -4.68 -10.24 15.01
CA ALA A 307 -4.30 -9.91 13.65
C ALA A 307 -3.45 -11.03 13.01
N GLN A 308 -3.76 -11.37 11.76
CA GLN A 308 -3.14 -12.47 11.03
C GLN A 308 -2.18 -11.94 9.96
N GLN A 309 -1.03 -12.59 9.78
CA GLN A 309 -0.16 -12.26 8.65
C GLN A 309 -0.87 -12.56 7.33
N GLN A 310 -0.63 -11.75 6.30
CA GLN A 310 -1.16 -12.00 4.98
C GLN A 310 -0.56 -13.29 4.39
N ALA A 311 -1.34 -14.02 3.60
CA ALA A 311 -0.84 -15.17 2.87
C ALA A 311 0.30 -14.77 1.89
N LEU A 312 1.26 -15.68 1.71
CA LEU A 312 2.35 -15.50 0.75
C LEU A 312 1.92 -15.81 -0.70
N THR A 313 0.82 -16.52 -0.87
CA THR A 313 0.21 -16.86 -2.16
C THR A 313 -0.90 -15.86 -2.52
N GLY A 314 -1.08 -15.57 -3.82
CA GLY A 314 -2.17 -14.72 -4.29
C GLY A 314 -1.91 -13.20 -4.19
N ILE A 315 -0.66 -12.80 -3.91
CA ILE A 315 -0.24 -11.40 -3.93
C ILE A 315 -0.37 -10.85 -5.35
N THR A 316 -1.12 -9.76 -5.50
CA THR A 316 -1.18 -8.97 -6.74
C THR A 316 -1.10 -7.49 -6.44
N TYR A 317 -0.74 -6.68 -7.44
CA TYR A 317 -0.50 -5.26 -7.27
C TYR A 317 -1.42 -4.41 -8.15
N ALA A 318 -2.06 -3.43 -7.52
CA ALA A 318 -2.87 -2.40 -8.14
C ALA A 318 -2.07 -1.09 -8.21
N HIS A 319 -1.23 -0.99 -9.25
CA HIS A 319 -0.32 0.14 -9.42
C HIS A 319 -1.05 1.46 -9.64
N LYS A 320 -0.41 2.56 -9.26
CA LYS A 320 -0.89 3.92 -9.52
C LYS A 320 -1.11 4.12 -11.03
N LEU A 321 -2.28 4.64 -11.38
CA LEU A 321 -2.62 4.94 -12.77
C LEU A 321 -1.70 6.01 -13.36
N ASN A 322 -1.44 5.88 -14.65
CA ASN A 322 -0.74 6.88 -15.45
C ASN A 322 -1.56 7.23 -16.70
N LYS A 323 -1.07 8.16 -17.52
CA LYS A 323 -1.77 8.60 -18.74
C LYS A 323 -2.02 7.46 -19.75
N TYR A 324 -1.20 6.42 -19.73
CA TYR A 324 -1.26 5.26 -20.62
C TYR A 324 -2.30 4.24 -20.17
N SER A 325 -2.63 4.18 -18.88
CA SER A 325 -3.69 3.32 -18.31
C SER A 325 -5.07 3.53 -18.94
N PHE A 326 -5.31 4.68 -19.57
CA PHE A 326 -6.59 5.02 -20.21
C PHE A 326 -6.67 4.60 -21.67
N TYR A 327 -5.59 4.12 -22.29
CA TYR A 327 -5.62 3.77 -23.69
C TYR A 327 -6.10 2.33 -23.92
N ILE A 328 -6.73 2.12 -25.07
CA ILE A 328 -7.15 0.80 -25.52
C ILE A 328 -6.05 0.21 -26.40
N ASP A 329 -5.65 -1.01 -26.08
CA ASP A 329 -4.87 -1.84 -26.97
C ASP A 329 -5.82 -2.75 -27.77
N TRP A 330 -6.27 -2.26 -28.93
CA TRP A 330 -7.25 -2.94 -29.79
C TRP A 330 -6.85 -4.37 -30.17
N HIS A 331 -5.55 -4.66 -30.25
CA HIS A 331 -5.05 -5.98 -30.65
C HIS A 331 -5.13 -7.01 -29.52
N ASN A 332 -5.02 -6.56 -28.27
CA ASN A 332 -4.93 -7.43 -27.11
C ASN A 332 -6.21 -7.44 -26.28
N HIS A 333 -6.92 -6.31 -26.21
CA HIS A 333 -8.15 -6.18 -25.44
C HIS A 333 -9.34 -6.81 -26.18
N THR A 334 -10.07 -7.64 -25.46
CA THR A 334 -11.38 -8.17 -25.84
C THR A 334 -12.49 -7.12 -25.65
N VAL A 335 -13.70 -7.40 -26.13
CA VAL A 335 -14.90 -6.59 -25.81
C VAL A 335 -15.06 -6.44 -24.30
N ASP A 336 -14.94 -7.55 -23.56
CA ASP A 336 -15.09 -7.59 -22.10
C ASP A 336 -13.99 -6.82 -21.37
N ASP A 337 -12.74 -6.85 -21.86
CA ASP A 337 -11.65 -6.04 -21.32
C ASP A 337 -11.97 -4.54 -21.43
N ILE A 338 -12.47 -4.11 -22.60
CA ILE A 338 -12.79 -2.71 -22.85
C ILE A 338 -13.99 -2.26 -22.02
N ASP A 339 -15.03 -3.08 -21.91
CA ASP A 339 -16.18 -2.80 -21.02
C ASP A 339 -15.73 -2.64 -19.56
N ARG A 340 -14.95 -3.60 -19.04
CA ARG A 340 -14.41 -3.53 -17.68
C ARG A 340 -13.56 -2.30 -17.45
N LEU A 341 -12.65 -1.97 -18.37
CA LEU A 341 -11.85 -0.76 -18.32
C LEU A 341 -12.72 0.50 -18.35
N TYR A 342 -13.79 0.50 -19.16
CA TYR A 342 -14.73 1.62 -19.22
C TYR A 342 -15.43 1.81 -17.87
N ARG A 343 -16.00 0.75 -17.29
CA ARG A 343 -16.66 0.81 -15.97
C ARG A 343 -15.71 1.21 -14.84
N ALA A 344 -14.45 0.78 -14.90
CA ALA A 344 -13.43 1.09 -13.91
C ALA A 344 -12.92 2.54 -13.99
N LEU A 345 -12.77 3.10 -15.20
CA LEU A 345 -12.05 4.36 -15.40
C LEU A 345 -12.94 5.57 -15.74
N ASN A 346 -14.13 5.37 -16.32
CA ASN A 346 -14.90 6.45 -16.96
C ASN A 346 -15.24 7.65 -16.05
N GLN A 347 -15.27 7.45 -14.72
CA GLN A 347 -15.53 8.51 -13.74
C GLN A 347 -14.33 9.42 -13.45
N ILE A 348 -13.11 8.87 -13.57
CA ILE A 348 -11.86 9.62 -13.34
C ILE A 348 -11.21 10.08 -14.65
N GLY A 349 -11.58 9.48 -15.77
CA GLY A 349 -11.14 9.88 -17.10
C GLY A 349 -11.74 9.00 -18.20
N ASN A 350 -11.70 9.44 -19.45
CA ASN A 350 -12.23 8.65 -20.56
C ASN A 350 -11.17 7.70 -21.12
N LEU A 351 -11.62 6.54 -21.60
CA LEU A 351 -10.82 5.69 -22.47
C LEU A 351 -10.35 6.46 -23.70
N ARG A 352 -9.18 6.07 -24.21
CA ARG A 352 -8.49 6.79 -25.27
C ARG A 352 -8.03 5.84 -26.35
N THR A 353 -7.96 6.39 -27.55
CA THR A 353 -7.27 5.78 -28.68
C THR A 353 -6.47 6.86 -29.40
N LEU A 354 -5.63 6.48 -30.36
CA LEU A 354 -4.97 7.42 -31.24
C LEU A 354 -5.67 7.46 -32.60
N PHE A 355 -5.81 8.67 -33.13
CA PHE A 355 -6.22 8.93 -34.50
C PHE A 355 -5.26 9.94 -35.10
N ARG A 356 -4.57 9.57 -36.19
CA ARG A 356 -3.53 10.42 -36.82
C ARG A 356 -2.51 10.89 -35.77
N GLN A 357 -2.03 9.96 -34.94
CA GLN A 357 -1.07 10.18 -33.86
C GLN A 357 -1.53 11.16 -32.76
N LYS A 358 -2.81 11.53 -32.73
CA LYS A 358 -3.38 12.44 -31.74
C LYS A 358 -4.45 11.72 -30.90
N PRO A 359 -4.55 12.00 -29.60
CA PRO A 359 -5.47 11.30 -28.71
C PRO A 359 -6.92 11.64 -29.02
N VAL A 360 -7.76 10.61 -29.07
CA VAL A 360 -9.22 10.69 -29.12
C VAL A 360 -9.76 10.09 -27.84
N ARG A 361 -10.56 10.86 -27.09
CA ARG A 361 -11.32 10.34 -25.96
C ARG A 361 -12.61 9.69 -26.46
N LEU A 362 -12.85 8.46 -26.03
CA LEU A 362 -14.01 7.64 -26.36
C LEU A 362 -15.04 7.75 -25.23
N LYS A 363 -16.30 8.02 -25.58
CA LYS A 363 -17.38 8.31 -24.62
C LYS A 363 -18.68 7.62 -25.06
N LEU A 364 -19.55 7.38 -24.08
CA LEU A 364 -20.84 6.73 -24.29
C LEU A 364 -20.65 5.37 -24.97
N LEU A 365 -20.04 4.45 -24.23
CA LEU A 365 -19.87 3.06 -24.66
C LEU A 365 -21.23 2.46 -25.04
N THR A 366 -21.25 1.65 -26.08
CA THR A 366 -22.44 0.91 -26.53
C THR A 366 -21.99 -0.51 -26.88
N GLU A 367 -22.47 -1.47 -26.11
CA GLU A 367 -22.33 -2.88 -26.44
C GLU A 367 -23.17 -3.21 -27.69
N ILE A 368 -22.65 -4.11 -28.52
CA ILE A 368 -23.27 -4.49 -29.79
C ILE A 368 -23.75 -5.93 -29.64
N HIS A 369 -25.05 -6.10 -29.39
CA HIS A 369 -25.66 -7.43 -29.25
C HIS A 369 -26.41 -7.90 -30.51
N ASP A 370 -26.68 -7.00 -31.46
CA ASP A 370 -27.43 -7.32 -32.68
C ASP A 370 -26.57 -8.16 -33.63
N GLU A 371 -26.94 -9.44 -33.82
CA GLU A 371 -26.23 -10.39 -34.68
C GLU A 371 -26.22 -9.96 -36.16
N THR A 372 -27.25 -9.25 -36.62
CA THR A 372 -27.30 -8.73 -37.99
C THR A 372 -26.28 -7.61 -38.19
N VAL A 373 -26.10 -6.77 -37.17
CA VAL A 373 -25.06 -5.73 -37.18
C VAL A 373 -23.67 -6.36 -37.05
N LEU A 374 -23.48 -7.34 -36.17
CA LEU A 374 -22.20 -8.03 -36.00
C LEU A 374 -21.76 -8.76 -37.27
N SER A 375 -22.65 -9.51 -37.92
CA SER A 375 -22.34 -10.20 -39.19
C SER A 375 -21.96 -9.22 -40.30
N LYS A 376 -22.70 -8.11 -40.43
CA LYS A 376 -22.35 -7.00 -41.32
C LYS A 376 -20.97 -6.42 -40.99
N LEU A 377 -20.69 -6.08 -39.73
CA LEU A 377 -19.39 -5.53 -39.32
C LEU A 377 -18.23 -6.51 -39.58
N ASN A 378 -18.42 -7.80 -39.30
CA ASN A 378 -17.41 -8.84 -39.52
C ASN A 378 -17.10 -9.05 -41.02
N SER A 379 -18.07 -8.82 -41.91
CA SER A 379 -17.84 -8.85 -43.36
C SER A 379 -16.98 -7.68 -43.86
N ILE A 380 -16.94 -6.55 -43.12
CA ILE A 380 -16.15 -5.36 -43.50
C ILE A 380 -14.68 -5.56 -43.19
N SER A 381 -14.35 -6.09 -42.01
CA SER A 381 -12.97 -6.24 -41.56
C SER A 381 -12.85 -7.14 -40.34
N THR A 382 -11.76 -7.89 -40.30
CA THR A 382 -11.31 -8.63 -39.11
C THR A 382 -10.16 -7.95 -38.37
N GLN A 383 -9.61 -6.86 -38.90
CA GLN A 383 -8.42 -6.20 -38.37
C GLN A 383 -8.77 -5.30 -37.16
N PRO A 384 -8.17 -5.52 -35.98
CA PRO A 384 -8.36 -4.66 -34.82
C PRO A 384 -8.01 -3.19 -35.08
N GLY A 385 -8.75 -2.29 -34.43
CA GLY A 385 -8.66 -0.84 -34.62
C GLY A 385 -9.46 -0.31 -35.82
N THR A 386 -10.00 -1.19 -36.67
CA THR A 386 -10.90 -0.76 -37.76
C THR A 386 -12.14 -0.11 -37.18
N ALA A 387 -12.50 1.07 -37.67
CA ALA A 387 -13.65 1.84 -37.20
C ALA A 387 -14.69 2.05 -38.31
N VAL A 388 -15.94 1.76 -38.01
CA VAL A 388 -17.09 1.85 -38.93
C VAL A 388 -18.23 2.57 -38.24
N TYR A 389 -18.80 3.59 -38.87
CA TYR A 389 -20.04 4.18 -38.38
C TYR A 389 -21.23 3.28 -38.75
N ASP A 390 -22.00 2.89 -37.74
CA ASP A 390 -23.28 2.22 -37.97
C ASP A 390 -24.45 3.19 -37.74
N LYS A 391 -25.32 3.32 -38.75
CA LYS A 391 -26.43 4.28 -38.75
C LYS A 391 -27.56 3.86 -37.80
N SER A 392 -27.80 2.57 -37.63
CA SER A 392 -28.83 2.05 -36.71
C SER A 392 -28.45 2.26 -35.26
N LEU A 393 -27.19 2.00 -34.91
CA LEU A 393 -26.69 2.16 -33.53
C LEU A 393 -26.26 3.59 -33.19
N GLU A 394 -26.12 4.46 -34.21
CA GLU A 394 -25.61 5.83 -34.11
C GLU A 394 -24.26 5.93 -33.39
N CYS A 395 -23.39 4.94 -33.61
CA CYS A 395 -22.08 4.86 -32.97
C CYS A 395 -20.97 4.56 -33.97
N ILE A 396 -19.74 4.93 -33.60
CA ILE A 396 -18.53 4.39 -34.25
C ILE A 396 -18.26 3.04 -33.61
N CYS A 397 -18.45 1.96 -34.38
CA CYS A 397 -18.11 0.59 -34.02
C CYS A 397 -16.63 0.37 -34.32
N ILE A 398 -15.86 -0.11 -33.33
CA ILE A 398 -14.42 -0.34 -33.46
C ILE A 398 -14.14 -1.82 -33.20
N ARG A 399 -13.43 -2.46 -34.13
CA ARG A 399 -12.99 -3.85 -34.01
C ARG A 399 -11.94 -3.96 -32.91
N CYS A 400 -12.17 -4.81 -31.91
CA CYS A 400 -11.18 -5.19 -30.91
C CYS A 400 -10.58 -6.56 -31.23
N LYS A 401 -10.00 -7.28 -30.27
CA LYS A 401 -9.40 -8.60 -30.50
C LYS A 401 -10.42 -9.64 -30.98
N ASP A 402 -11.57 -9.71 -30.32
CA ASP A 402 -12.53 -10.81 -30.44
C ASP A 402 -13.95 -10.38 -30.84
N GLY A 403 -14.27 -9.08 -30.77
CA GLY A 403 -15.54 -8.57 -31.27
C GLY A 403 -15.49 -7.11 -31.74
N TRP A 404 -16.63 -6.44 -31.59
CA TRP A 404 -16.82 -5.03 -31.93
C TRP A 404 -17.42 -4.30 -30.75
N ILE A 405 -17.00 -3.04 -30.56
CA ILE A 405 -17.54 -2.20 -29.50
C ILE A 405 -17.85 -0.79 -30.02
N GLY A 406 -18.97 -0.22 -29.58
CA GLY A 406 -19.49 1.04 -30.08
C GLY A 406 -19.20 2.22 -29.15
N PHE A 407 -18.99 3.40 -29.73
CA PHE A 407 -18.98 4.67 -29.00
C PHE A 407 -19.86 5.72 -29.69
N ARG A 408 -20.84 6.26 -28.98
CA ARG A 408 -21.77 7.29 -29.51
C ARG A 408 -21.18 8.69 -29.52
N LYS A 409 -20.14 8.95 -28.72
CA LYS A 409 -19.51 10.27 -28.63
C LYS A 409 -17.99 10.16 -28.58
N LEU A 410 -17.31 11.02 -29.33
CA LEU A 410 -15.86 11.08 -29.38
C LEU A 410 -15.39 12.51 -29.10
N ALA A 411 -14.19 12.67 -28.54
CA ALA A 411 -13.57 13.97 -28.40
C ALA A 411 -12.12 13.93 -28.92
N TYR A 412 -11.96 14.47 -30.13
CA TYR A 412 -10.67 14.65 -30.77
C TYR A 412 -10.11 16.06 -30.50
N GLN A 413 -10.66 17.08 -31.16
CA GLN A 413 -10.42 18.50 -30.83
C GLN A 413 -11.55 19.06 -29.96
N LYS A 414 -12.80 18.77 -30.35
CA LYS A 414 -14.02 19.06 -29.61
C LYS A 414 -14.80 17.77 -29.39
N SER A 415 -15.67 17.74 -28.39
CA SER A 415 -16.56 16.61 -28.17
C SER A 415 -17.72 16.67 -29.17
N MET A 416 -17.99 15.58 -29.88
CA MET A 416 -19.03 15.49 -30.91
C MET A 416 -19.65 14.08 -30.95
N TYR A 417 -20.85 13.96 -31.51
CA TYR A 417 -21.50 12.66 -31.69
C TYR A 417 -20.84 11.87 -32.83
N ALA A 418 -21.02 10.55 -32.81
CA ALA A 418 -20.46 9.64 -33.80
C ALA A 418 -20.85 10.03 -35.23
N ARG A 419 -22.08 10.50 -35.45
CA ARG A 419 -22.57 11.00 -36.73
C ARG A 419 -21.76 12.19 -37.26
N ASP A 420 -21.48 13.16 -36.39
CA ASP A 420 -20.69 14.34 -36.76
C ASP A 420 -19.23 13.96 -37.03
N PHE A 421 -18.70 13.04 -36.22
CA PHE A 421 -17.37 12.49 -36.42
C PHE A 421 -17.27 11.76 -37.78
N GLN A 422 -18.29 10.98 -38.14
CA GLN A 422 -18.40 10.33 -39.45
C GLN A 422 -18.39 11.36 -40.59
N ASN A 423 -19.25 12.36 -40.52
CA ASN A 423 -19.38 13.39 -41.55
C ASN A 423 -18.11 14.22 -41.73
N GLY A 424 -17.41 14.51 -40.63
CA GLY A 424 -16.21 15.34 -40.63
C GLY A 424 -14.92 14.60 -41.01
N TYR A 425 -14.78 13.34 -40.60
CA TYR A 425 -13.51 12.61 -40.64
C TYR A 425 -13.55 11.30 -41.44
N LEU A 426 -14.59 10.48 -41.33
CA LEU A 426 -14.66 9.17 -42.00
C LEU A 426 -15.15 9.25 -43.44
N SER A 427 -16.08 10.13 -43.78
CA SER A 427 -16.63 10.28 -45.14
C SER A 427 -15.56 10.63 -46.20
N LYS A 428 -14.37 11.04 -45.75
CA LYS A 428 -13.22 11.46 -46.55
C LYS A 428 -12.13 10.38 -46.64
N MET A 429 -12.39 9.18 -46.12
CA MET A 429 -11.43 8.08 -46.05
C MET A 429 -12.06 6.78 -46.54
N ASP A 430 -11.30 5.98 -47.27
CA ASP A 430 -11.73 4.64 -47.70
C ASP A 430 -11.89 3.69 -46.50
N ARG A 431 -11.07 3.88 -45.45
CA ARG A 431 -11.15 3.10 -44.21
C ARG A 431 -10.54 3.85 -43.03
N LEU A 432 -11.30 3.97 -41.93
CA LEU A 432 -10.79 4.56 -40.69
C LEU A 432 -10.13 3.49 -39.83
N MET A 433 -8.90 3.77 -39.40
CA MET A 433 -8.17 2.98 -38.41
C MET A 433 -7.82 3.86 -37.20
N PHE A 434 -8.08 3.34 -36.02
CA PHE A 434 -7.55 3.86 -34.77
C PHE A 434 -6.30 3.06 -34.37
N ASP A 435 -5.25 3.76 -33.95
CA ASP A 435 -4.00 3.08 -33.58
C ASP A 435 -4.11 2.48 -32.18
N SER A 436 -3.63 1.24 -32.05
CA SER A 436 -3.44 0.57 -30.75
C SER A 436 -2.39 1.31 -29.92
N MET A 437 -2.61 1.41 -28.62
CA MET A 437 -1.59 1.90 -27.70
C MET A 437 -1.53 0.99 -26.48
N HIS A 438 -0.32 0.57 -26.13
CA HIS A 438 -0.05 -0.35 -25.04
C HIS A 438 -0.62 0.16 -23.71
N ASN A 439 -1.45 -0.66 -23.06
CA ASN A 439 -1.99 -0.36 -21.74
C ASN A 439 -1.25 -1.15 -20.65
N PRO A 440 -0.47 -0.49 -19.76
CA PRO A 440 0.30 -1.19 -18.73
C PRO A 440 -0.57 -1.91 -17.70
N MET A 441 -1.86 -1.53 -17.55
CA MET A 441 -2.76 -2.26 -16.67
C MET A 441 -3.05 -3.67 -17.17
N PHE A 442 -3.09 -3.86 -18.50
CA PHE A 442 -3.37 -5.15 -19.10
C PHE A 442 -2.30 -6.17 -18.70
N ASP A 443 -1.02 -5.77 -18.74
CA ASP A 443 0.08 -6.61 -18.31
C ASP A 443 -0.05 -6.99 -16.83
N HIS A 444 -0.32 -6.04 -15.94
CA HIS A 444 -0.47 -6.34 -14.51
C HIS A 444 -1.65 -7.30 -14.21
N ILE A 445 -2.70 -7.25 -15.02
CA ILE A 445 -3.89 -8.10 -14.85
C ILE A 445 -3.64 -9.51 -15.41
N HIS A 446 -3.01 -9.62 -16.58
CA HIS A 446 -2.87 -10.89 -17.31
C HIS A 446 -1.51 -11.56 -17.14
N ASN A 447 -0.43 -10.79 -17.03
CA ASN A 447 0.91 -11.30 -16.75
C ASN A 447 1.09 -11.46 -15.25
N ARG A 448 0.61 -12.58 -14.70
CA ARG A 448 0.77 -13.03 -13.30
C ARG A 448 2.23 -13.29 -12.88
N ARG A 449 3.21 -12.80 -13.64
CA ARG A 449 4.64 -12.96 -13.41
C ARG A 449 5.33 -11.63 -13.63
N VAL A 450 5.33 -10.79 -12.61
CA VAL A 450 6.51 -9.95 -12.36
C VAL A 450 6.83 -10.03 -10.87
N PRO A 451 7.69 -10.97 -10.46
CA PRO A 451 8.50 -10.79 -9.27
C PRO A 451 9.77 -10.04 -9.65
N ALA A 452 9.98 -8.89 -9.01
CA ALA A 452 11.25 -8.46 -8.43
C ALA A 452 10.95 -7.35 -7.42
#